data_AF-A0ABD0PF90-F1
#
_entry.id   AF-A0ABD0PF90-F1
#
_cell.length_a   1.000
_cell.length_b   1.000
_cell.length_c   1.000
_cell.angle_alpha   90.00
_cell.angle_beta   90.00
_cell.angle_gamma   90.00
#
_symmetry.space_group_name_H-M   'P 1'
#
loop_
_entity.id
_entity.type
_entity.pdbx_description
1 polymer ?
#
loop_
_entity_poly.entity_id
_entity_poly.type
_entity_poly.pdbx_seq_one_letter_code
_entity_poly.pdbx_strand_id
1 'polypeptide(L)'
;VPGGFIEDSCVLRGVMVNKDVTHPRMRRLIKNPRIVLLDCSLEYKKGESQTDIEITREEDFARILQMEEEYIQQICEDIIRLKPDLIFTEKGIS
;
A
#
# COMPACT_ATOMS: atom_id res chain seq x y z
N VAL A 1 24.98 2.41 2.39
CA VAL A 1 24.72 1.64 3.64
C VAL A 1 25.84 2.03 4.58
N PRO A 2 25.55 2.65 5.74
CA PRO A 2 26.60 2.99 6.70
C PRO A 2 27.19 1.72 7.32
N GLY A 3 28.50 1.67 7.48
CA GLY A 3 29.24 0.49 7.95
C GLY A 3 29.68 -0.44 6.81
N GLY A 4 30.34 -1.54 7.18
CA GLY A 4 30.92 -2.52 6.26
C GLY A 4 32.38 -2.22 5.86
N PHE A 5 33.01 -3.20 5.22
CA PHE A 5 34.34 -3.09 4.62
C PHE A 5 34.25 -2.85 3.11
N ILE A 6 35.37 -2.48 2.48
CA ILE A 6 35.44 -2.33 1.02
C ILE A 6 35.12 -3.67 0.33
N GLU A 7 35.52 -4.78 0.94
CA GLU A 7 35.27 -6.14 0.45
C GLU A 7 33.78 -6.52 0.44
N ASP A 8 32.95 -5.87 1.28
CA ASP A 8 31.50 -6.08 1.31
C ASP A 8 30.77 -5.29 0.21
N SER A 9 31.46 -4.36 -0.45
CA SER A 9 30.87 -3.51 -1.48
C SER A 9 30.66 -4.30 -2.76
N CYS A 10 29.42 -4.28 -3.26
CA CYS A 10 29.04 -4.98 -4.48
C CYS A 10 28.37 -4.03 -5.48
N VAL A 11 28.50 -4.37 -6.77
CA VAL A 11 27.79 -3.67 -7.85
C VAL A 11 26.41 -4.30 -8.00
N LEU A 12 25.38 -3.61 -7.51
CA LEU A 12 24.00 -4.02 -7.68
C LEU A 12 23.46 -3.59 -9.05
N ARG A 13 23.02 -4.55 -9.87
CA ARG A 13 22.25 -4.28 -11.09
C ARG A 13 20.76 -4.28 -10.76
N GLY A 14 20.27 -3.15 -10.27
CA GLY A 14 18.88 -3.01 -9.86
C GLY A 14 18.68 -1.86 -8.90
N VAL A 15 17.59 -1.91 -8.14
CA VAL A 15 17.22 -0.87 -7.18
C VAL A 15 17.28 -1.45 -5.77
N MET A 16 17.94 -0.74 -4.85
CA MET A 16 17.91 -1.02 -3.42
C MET A 16 16.95 -0.05 -2.76
N VAL A 17 15.93 -0.57 -2.07
CA VAL A 17 14.95 0.23 -1.33
C VAL A 17 15.15 -0.01 0.16
N ASN A 18 15.32 1.06 0.94
CA ASN A 18 15.43 0.99 2.40
C ASN A 18 14.06 1.14 3.06
N LYS A 19 13.17 0.18 2.79
CA LYS A 19 11.85 0.05 3.41
C LYS A 19 11.59 -1.41 3.72
N ASP A 20 10.96 -1.68 4.86
CA ASP A 20 10.54 -3.03 5.23
C ASP A 20 9.10 -3.30 4.77
N VAL A 21 8.70 -4.57 4.81
CA VAL A 21 7.32 -5.00 4.55
C VAL A 21 6.35 -4.37 5.57
N THR A 22 5.14 -4.03 5.13
CA THR A 22 4.15 -3.34 5.96
C THR A 22 3.52 -4.24 7.02
N HIS A 23 3.35 -5.54 6.74
CA HIS A 23 2.79 -6.50 7.70
C HIS A 23 3.78 -7.65 7.98
N PRO A 24 4.00 -8.05 9.26
CA PRO A 24 4.93 -9.13 9.63
C PRO A 24 4.64 -10.51 9.02
N ARG A 25 3.41 -10.79 8.57
CA ARG A 25 3.02 -12.05 7.94
C ARG A 25 3.29 -12.07 6.43
N MET A 26 3.74 -10.96 5.84
CA MET A 26 4.09 -10.92 4.43
C MET A 26 5.32 -11.78 4.14
N ARG A 27 5.35 -12.36 2.95
CA ARG A 27 6.49 -13.15 2.46
C ARG A 27 7.74 -12.28 2.44
N ARG A 28 8.77 -12.69 3.19
CA ARG A 28 10.06 -11.96 3.27
C ARG A 28 10.98 -12.22 2.08
N LEU A 29 10.76 -13.31 1.33
CA LEU A 29 11.52 -13.68 0.16
C LEU A 29 10.60 -14.18 -0.95
N ILE A 30 10.71 -13.59 -2.13
CA ILE A 30 9.97 -13.99 -3.33
C ILE A 30 10.99 -14.10 -4.47
N LYS A 31 11.12 -15.29 -5.06
CA LYS A 31 11.96 -15.49 -6.25
C LYS A 31 11.17 -15.07 -7.49
N ASN A 32 11.77 -14.24 -8.35
CA ASN A 32 11.14 -13.70 -9.57
C ASN A 32 9.77 -13.03 -9.31
N PRO A 33 9.70 -12.00 -8.46
CA PRO A 33 8.43 -11.39 -8.09
C PRO A 33 7.79 -10.65 -9.27
N ARG A 34 6.46 -10.73 -9.36
CA ARG A 34 5.67 -9.81 -10.19
C ARG A 34 5.42 -8.52 -9.42
N ILE A 35 6.11 -7.45 -9.83
CA ILE A 35 6.07 -6.15 -9.17
C ILE A 35 5.06 -5.24 -9.85
N VAL A 36 4.18 -4.62 -9.07
CA VAL A 36 3.28 -3.55 -9.52
C VAL A 36 3.69 -2.24 -8.85
N LEU A 37 3.74 -1.17 -9.65
CA LEU A 37 4.04 0.18 -9.19
C LEU A 37 2.78 1.03 -9.30
N LEU A 38 2.43 1.70 -8.21
CA LEU A 38 1.25 2.57 -8.12
C LEU A 38 1.70 3.99 -7.73
N ASP A 39 1.10 4.98 -8.38
CA ASP A 39 1.22 6.39 -7.99
C ASP A 39 0.16 6.77 -6.92
N CYS A 40 -0.96 6.04 -6.91
CA CYS A 40 -2.05 6.30 -5.97
C CYS A 40 -1.80 5.72 -4.57
N SER A 41 -2.41 6.35 -3.56
CA SER A 41 -2.48 5.85 -2.18
C SER A 41 -3.48 4.70 -2.06
N LEU A 42 -3.15 3.71 -1.24
CA LEU A 42 -4.08 2.65 -0.84
C LEU A 42 -4.76 3.05 0.47
N GLU A 43 -5.47 4.18 0.41
CA GLU A 43 -6.13 4.80 1.54
C GLU A 43 -7.45 5.39 1.06
N TYR A 44 -8.44 5.45 1.96
CA TYR A 44 -9.70 6.11 1.65
C TYR A 44 -9.47 7.62 1.50
N LYS A 45 -9.72 8.13 0.30
CA LYS A 45 -9.73 9.57 0.05
C LYS A 45 -11.13 10.10 0.27
N LYS A 46 -11.29 11.01 1.23
CA LYS A 46 -12.50 11.84 1.32
C LYS A 46 -12.63 12.60 0.00
N GLY A 47 -13.82 12.56 -0.61
CA GLY A 47 -14.07 13.21 -1.90
C GLY A 47 -13.66 14.68 -1.88
N GLU A 48 -13.05 15.16 -2.96
CA GLU A 48 -12.63 16.56 -3.12
C GLU A 48 -13.82 17.52 -3.17
N SER A 49 -15.00 17.02 -3.56
CA SER A 49 -16.25 17.74 -3.42
C SER A 49 -16.60 17.80 -1.94
N GLN A 50 -16.74 19.02 -1.39
CA GLN A 50 -17.26 19.29 -0.05
C GLN A 50 -18.55 18.51 0.17
N THR A 51 -18.42 17.29 0.66
CA THR A 51 -19.55 16.49 1.10
C THR A 51 -19.67 16.89 2.55
N ASP A 52 -20.52 17.89 2.81
CA ASP A 52 -20.89 18.27 4.16
C ASP A 52 -21.69 17.10 4.75
N ILE A 53 -20.96 16.13 5.30
CA ILE A 53 -21.56 15.02 6.01
C ILE A 53 -21.98 15.57 7.37
N GLU A 54 -23.24 15.99 7.50
CA GLU A 54 -23.84 16.31 8.79
C GLU A 54 -24.05 15.02 9.57
N ILE A 55 -23.06 14.66 10.39
CA ILE A 55 -23.17 13.50 11.26
C ILE A 55 -24.08 13.86 12.44
N THR A 56 -25.36 13.55 12.29
CA THR A 56 -26.39 13.84 13.31
C THR A 56 -26.74 12.62 14.14
N ARG A 57 -26.50 11.41 13.65
CA ARG A 57 -26.80 10.14 14.33
C ARG A 57 -25.57 9.25 14.42
N GLU A 58 -25.43 8.49 15.51
CA GLU A 58 -24.35 7.49 15.66
C GLU A 58 -24.37 6.43 14.54
N GLU A 59 -25.55 6.09 14.02
CA GLU A 59 -25.70 5.14 12.90
C GLU A 59 -25.01 5.61 11.60
N ASP A 60 -24.89 6.93 11.39
CA ASP A 60 -24.26 7.47 10.18
C ASP A 60 -22.73 7.33 10.24
N PHE A 61 -22.12 7.37 11.43
CA PHE A 61 -20.70 7.08 11.62
C PHE A 61 -20.35 5.65 11.19
N ALA A 62 -21.14 4.67 11.64
CA ALA A 62 -20.94 3.26 11.29
C ALA A 62 -21.04 3.03 9.78
N ARG A 63 -21.99 3.70 9.11
CA ARG A 63 -22.14 3.62 7.65
C ARG A 63 -20.94 4.19 6.90
N ILE A 64 -20.35 5.30 7.38
CA ILE A 64 -19.17 5.89 6.75
C ILE A 64 -17.96 4.96 6.84
N LEU A 65 -17.74 4.35 8.01
CA LEU A 65 -16.66 3.38 8.20
C LEU A 65 -16.82 2.16 7.27
N GLN A 66 -18.06 1.69 7.10
CA GLN A 66 -18.33 0.58 6.18
C GLN A 66 -18.06 0.95 4.72
N MET A 67 -18.45 2.16 4.28
CA MET A 67 -18.16 2.63 2.92
C MET A 67 -16.64 2.76 2.66
N GLU A 68 -15.88 3.18 3.67
CA GLU A 68 -14.43 3.25 3.62
C GLU A 68 -13.80 1.85 3.45
N GLU A 69 -14.24 0.87 4.22
CA GLU A 69 -13.78 -0.53 4.11
C GLU A 69 -14.12 -1.13 2.74
N GLU A 70 -15.36 -0.93 2.26
CA GLU A 70 -15.82 -1.42 0.95
C GLU A 70 -15.00 -0.83 -0.21
N TYR A 71 -14.67 0.46 -0.15
CA TYR A 71 -13.85 1.12 -1.17
C TYR A 71 -12.43 0.55 -1.23
N ILE A 72 -11.78 0.37 -0.07
CA ILE A 72 -10.43 -0.22 0.01
C ILE A 72 -10.46 -1.66 -0.51
N GLN A 73 -11.51 -2.42 -0.18
CA GLN A 73 -11.67 -3.78 -0.66
C GLN A 73 -11.77 -3.84 -2.19
N GLN A 74 -12.54 -2.95 -2.83
CA GLN A 74 -12.66 -2.91 -4.28
C GLN A 74 -11.32 -2.64 -4.98
N ILE A 75 -10.54 -1.69 -4.49
CA ILE A 75 -9.20 -1.41 -5.02
C ILE A 75 -8.29 -2.64 -4.86
N CYS A 76 -8.31 -3.27 -3.69
CA CYS A 76 -7.55 -4.48 -3.43
C CYS A 76 -7.93 -5.62 -4.38
N GLU A 77 -9.22 -5.80 -4.67
CA GLU A 77 -9.70 -6.82 -5.60
C GLU A 77 -9.16 -6.60 -7.02
N ASP A 78 -9.17 -5.36 -7.51
CA ASP A 78 -8.63 -5.03 -8.83
C ASP A 78 -7.11 -5.29 -8.92
N ILE A 79 -6.38 -4.99 -7.85
CA ILE A 79 -4.96 -5.31 -7.73
C ILE A 79 -4.77 -6.84 -7.74
N ILE A 80 -5.55 -7.58 -6.96
CA ILE A 80 -5.46 -9.05 -6.87
C ILE A 80 -5.73 -9.72 -8.22
N ARG A 81 -6.64 -9.17 -9.05
CA ARG A 81 -6.93 -9.69 -10.40
C ARG A 81 -5.69 -9.70 -11.30
N LEU A 82 -4.76 -8.76 -11.13
CA LEU A 82 -3.48 -8.72 -11.85
C LEU A 82 -2.50 -9.82 -11.40
N LYS A 83 -2.78 -10.45 -10.24
CA LYS A 83 -1.98 -11.46 -9.56
C LYS A 83 -0.52 -10.98 -9.28
N PRO A 84 -0.32 -9.82 -8.62
CA PRO A 84 1.00 -9.35 -8.23
C PRO A 84 1.54 -10.14 -7.04
N ASP A 85 2.87 -10.16 -6.91
CA ASP A 85 3.56 -10.68 -5.74
C ASP A 85 3.98 -9.58 -4.77
N LEU A 86 4.31 -8.39 -5.32
CA LEU A 86 4.80 -7.24 -4.58
C LEU A 86 4.22 -5.96 -5.19
N ILE A 87 3.86 -5.02 -4.33
CA ILE A 87 3.31 -3.73 -4.73
C ILE A 87 4.16 -2.64 -4.08
N PHE A 88 4.56 -1.66 -4.87
CA PHE A 88 5.09 -0.40 -4.36
C PHE A 88 4.11 0.71 -4.69
N THR A 89 3.79 1.54 -3.70
CA THR A 89 3.11 2.82 -3.91
C THR A 89 4.03 3.96 -3.50
N GLU A 90 3.93 5.10 -4.18
CA GLU A 90 4.60 6.33 -3.77
C GLU A 90 4.01 6.91 -2.48
N LYS A 91 2.72 6.67 -2.23
CA LYS A 91 1.97 7.25 -1.12
C LYS A 91 1.80 6.26 0.03
N GLY A 92 1.04 6.67 1.05
CA GLY A 92 0.73 5.85 2.20
C GLY A 92 -0.12 4.62 1.87
N ILE A 93 -0.02 3.65 2.76
CA ILE A 93 -0.81 2.41 2.79
C ILE A 93 -1.47 2.40 4.16
N SER A 94 -2.80 2.28 4.22
CA SER A 94 -3.54 2.00 5.47
C SER A 94 -3.43 0.55 5.90
#